data_AF-A0A7V3D6J7-F1
#
_entry.id   AF-A0A7V3D6J7-F1
#
_cell.length_a   1.000
_cell.length_b   1.000
_cell.length_c   1.000
_cell.angle_alpha   90.00
_cell.angle_beta   90.00
_cell.angle_gamma   90.00
#
_symmetry.space_group_name_H-M   'P 1'
#
loop_
_entity.id
_entity.type
_entity.pdbx_description
1 polymer ?
#
loop_
_entity_poly.entity_id
_entity_poly.type
_entity_poly.pdbx_seq_one_letter_code
_entity_poly.pdbx_strand_id
1 'polypeptide(L)' 'MKQPGKRPAGSRLIELPADFEQALRANDAALAIFEKLPPSHQREYLGWIEEAKKQDTRRNRIQKTITTLLASQERQRP' A
#
# COMPACT_ATOMS: atom_id res chain seq x y z
N MET A 1 -2.57 -22.57 -7.56
CA MET A 1 -1.86 -21.28 -7.42
C MET A 1 -2.62 -20.24 -8.24
N LYS A 2 -3.61 -19.55 -7.67
CA LYS A 2 -4.41 -18.56 -8.43
C LYS A 2 -4.78 -17.40 -7.52
N GLN A 3 -4.25 -16.22 -7.81
CA GLN A 3 -5.07 -15.01 -7.83
C GLN A 3 -4.58 -14.14 -9.01
N PRO A 4 -5.35 -14.05 -10.11
CA PRO A 4 -5.08 -13.10 -11.18
C PRO A 4 -5.41 -11.71 -10.67
N GLY A 5 -4.46 -10.79 -10.78
CA GLY A 5 -4.64 -9.41 -10.36
C GLY A 5 -5.78 -8.75 -11.13
N LYS A 6 -6.86 -8.42 -10.43
CA LYS A 6 -7.83 -7.43 -10.91
C LYS A 6 -7.33 -6.07 -10.46
N ARG A 7 -6.47 -5.45 -11.27
CA ARG A 7 -6.18 -4.01 -11.16
C ARG A 7 -7.38 -3.26 -11.78
N PRO A 8 -8.22 -2.54 -11.03
CA PRO A 8 -9.17 -1.64 -11.65
C PRO A 8 -8.39 -0.53 -12.37
N ALA A 9 -8.72 -0.35 -13.64
CA ALA A 9 -8.11 0.61 -14.54
C ALA A 9 -8.32 2.05 -14.05
N GLY A 10 -7.35 2.59 -13.30
CA GLY A 10 -7.39 3.99 -12.83
C GLY A 10 -6.03 4.57 -12.42
N SER A 11 -5.14 3.76 -11.86
CA SER A 11 -3.80 4.21 -11.40
C SER A 11 -2.72 3.73 -12.37
N ARG A 12 -2.41 4.54 -13.39
CA ARG A 12 -1.27 4.29 -14.27
C ARG A 12 0.03 4.21 -13.45
N LEU A 13 0.59 3.00 -13.39
CA LEU A 13 2.03 2.74 -13.34
C LEU A 13 2.75 3.15 -12.04
N ILE A 14 2.23 2.77 -10.88
CA ILE A 14 3.07 2.71 -9.68
C ILE A 14 3.44 1.25 -9.45
N GLU A 15 4.70 0.91 -9.68
CA GLU A 15 5.24 -0.43 -9.43
C GLU A 15 5.29 -0.68 -7.92
N LEU A 16 4.32 -1.46 -7.44
CA LEU A 16 4.27 -1.91 -6.06
C LEU A 16 5.30 -3.03 -5.85
N PRO A 17 6.17 -2.94 -4.83
CA PRO A 17 6.99 -4.06 -4.40
C PRO A 17 6.12 -5.26 -4.07
N ALA A 18 6.56 -6.46 -4.45
CA ALA A 18 5.80 -7.69 -4.24
C ALA A 18 5.43 -7.92 -2.77
N ASP A 19 6.34 -7.58 -1.84
CA ASP A 19 6.10 -7.62 -0.40
C ASP A 19 4.98 -6.67 0.05
N PHE A 20 4.92 -5.47 -0.51
CA PHE A 20 3.90 -4.50 -0.17
C PHE A 20 2.55 -4.82 -0.81
N GLU A 21 2.55 -5.25 -2.07
CA GLU A 21 1.33 -5.71 -2.75
C GLU A 21 0.68 -6.88 -1.99
N GLN A 22 1.48 -7.84 -1.53
CA GLN A 22 0.98 -9.00 -0.79
C GLN A 22 0.37 -8.59 0.55
N ALA A 23 0.98 -7.63 1.26
CA ALA A 23 0.46 -7.14 2.52
C ALA A 23 -0.84 -6.31 2.36
N LEU A 24 -0.94 -5.54 1.27
CA LEU A 24 -2.17 -4.82 0.91
C LEU A 24 -3.29 -5.79 0.51
N ARG A 25 -3.00 -6.83 -0.28
CA ARG A 25 -4.00 -7.86 -0.62
C ARG A 25 -4.48 -8.69 0.56
N ALA A 26 -3.69 -8.77 1.64
CA ALA A 26 -4.14 -9.36 2.88
C ALA A 26 -5.14 -8.46 3.65
N ASN A 27 -5.26 -7.19 3.28
CA ASN A 27 -6.10 -6.19 3.93
C ASN A 27 -6.87 -5.34 2.89
N ASP A 28 -8.00 -5.86 2.41
CA ASP A 28 -8.84 -5.18 1.40
C ASP A 28 -9.18 -3.72 1.76
N ALA A 29 -9.42 -3.42 3.03
CA ALA A 29 -9.68 -2.06 3.48
C ALA A 29 -8.47 -1.12 3.21
N ALA A 30 -7.27 -1.56 3.58
CA ALA A 30 -6.04 -0.79 3.33
C ALA A 30 -5.75 -0.64 1.84
N LEU A 31 -5.98 -1.69 1.05
CA LEU A 31 -5.86 -1.65 -0.41
C LEU A 31 -6.80 -0.60 -1.01
N ALA A 32 -8.09 -0.63 -0.66
CA ALA A 32 -9.07 0.33 -1.19
C ALA A 32 -8.74 1.79 -0.83
N ILE A 33 -8.16 2.03 0.35
CA ILE A 33 -7.70 3.36 0.77
C ILE A 33 -6.47 3.77 -0.04
N PHE A 34 -5.49 2.87 -0.17
CA PHE A 34 -4.27 3.11 -0.94
C PHE A 34 -4.58 3.41 -2.41
N GLU A 35 -5.49 2.67 -3.04
CA GLU A 35 -5.93 2.88 -4.42
C GLU A 35 -6.61 4.24 -4.63
N LYS A 36 -7.28 4.76 -3.60
CA LYS A 36 -7.90 6.10 -3.61
C LYS A 36 -6.92 7.22 -3.32
N LEU A 37 -5.72 6.92 -2.80
CA LEU A 37 -4.73 7.95 -2.52
C LEU A 37 -4.20 8.60 -3.80
N PRO A 38 -3.86 9.90 -3.77
CA PRO A 38 -3.15 10.55 -4.85
C PRO A 38 -1.81 9.84 -5.15
N PRO A 39 -1.37 9.81 -6.42
CA PRO A 39 -0.13 9.14 -6.81
C PRO A 39 1.11 9.71 -6.11
N SER A 40 1.09 10.98 -5.69
CA SER A 40 2.17 11.57 -4.88
C SER A 40 2.34 10.91 -3.52
N HIS A 41 1.24 10.65 -2.80
CA HIS A 41 1.27 9.93 -1.51
C HIS A 41 1.66 8.46 -1.69
N GLN A 42 1.17 7.82 -2.76
CA GLN A 42 1.57 6.44 -3.08
C GLN A 42 3.10 6.35 -3.30
N ARG A 43 3.69 7.29 -4.05
CA ARG A 43 5.15 7.36 -4.27
C ARG A 43 5.92 7.64 -2.99
N GLU A 44 5.42 8.48 -2.10
CA GLU A 44 6.07 8.77 -0.83
C GLU A 44 6.17 7.51 0.05
N TYR A 45 5.07 6.77 0.18
CA TYR A 45 5.09 5.50 0.92
C TYR A 45 6.03 4.48 0.28
N LEU A 46 6.07 4.41 -1.05
CA LEU A 46 6.97 3.51 -1.75
C LEU A 46 8.43 3.89 -1.57
N GLY A 47 8.79 5.15 -1.76
CA GLY A 47 10.15 5.63 -1.50
C GLY A 47 10.58 5.33 -0.07
N TRP A 48 9.68 5.52 0.90
CA TRP A 48 9.96 5.16 2.30
C TRP A 48 10.13 3.64 2.48
N ILE A 49 9.32 2.80 1.85
CA ILE A 49 9.49 1.34 1.95
C ILE A 49 10.77 0.89 1.24
N GLU A 50 11.09 1.44 0.08
CA GLU A 50 12.25 1.09 -0.74
C GLU A 50 13.58 1.53 -0.14
N GLU A 51 13.60 2.66 0.56
CA GLU A 51 14.79 3.14 1.27
C GLU A 51 15.22 2.18 2.41
N ALA A 52 14.31 1.34 2.92
CA ALA A 52 14.64 0.34 3.92
C ALA A 52 15.45 -0.82 3.32
N LYS A 53 16.77 -0.72 3.40
CA LYS A 53 17.73 -1.74 2.94
C LYS A 53 17.60 -3.09 3.65
N LYS A 54 17.14 -3.09 4.90
CA LYS A 54 16.93 -4.32 5.69
C LYS A 54 15.50 -4.83 5.50
N GLN A 55 15.36 -6.12 5.20
CA GLN A 55 14.05 -6.75 4.99
C GLN A 55 13.12 -6.62 6.20
N ASP A 56 13.65 -6.73 7.41
CA ASP A 56 12.90 -6.54 8.65
C ASP A 56 12.33 -5.12 8.77
N THR A 57 13.17 -4.11 8.54
CA THR A 57 12.75 -2.70 8.54
C THR A 57 11.73 -2.43 7.44
N ARG A 58 11.89 -3.03 6.26
CA ARG A 58 10.95 -2.94 5.16
C ARG A 58 9.57 -3.48 5.56
N ARG A 59 9.51 -4.67 6.18
CA ARG A 59 8.25 -5.25 6.70
C ARG A 59 7.62 -4.35 7.75
N ASN A 60 8.41 -3.82 8.68
CA ASN A 60 7.92 -2.88 9.68
C ASN A 60 7.33 -1.61 9.05
N ARG A 61 7.97 -1.04 8.03
CA ARG A 61 7.45 0.12 7.27
C ARG A 61 6.14 -0.23 6.56
N ILE A 62 6.06 -1.38 5.89
CA ILE A 62 4.83 -1.87 5.24
C ILE A 62 3.67 -1.98 6.23
N GLN A 63 3.89 -2.66 7.36
CA GLN A 63 2.88 -2.81 8.40
C GLN A 63 2.42 -1.44 8.93
N LYS A 64 3.37 -0.54 9.15
CA LYS A 64 3.07 0.83 9.58
C LYS A 64 2.27 1.62 8.55
N THR A 65 2.57 1.47 7.26
CA THR A 65 1.78 2.06 6.17
C THR A 65 0.35 1.53 6.20
N ILE A 66 0.16 0.21 6.31
CA ILE A 66 -1.18 -0.41 6.42
C ILE A 66 -1.95 0.16 7.60
N THR A 67 -1.36 0.19 8.80
CA THR A 67 -2.00 0.78 9.98
C THR A 67 -2.36 2.25 9.77
N THR A 68 -1.49 3.01 9.09
CA THR A 68 -1.72 4.44 8.81
C THR A 68 -2.87 4.64 7.82
N LEU A 69 -2.95 3.82 6.79
CA LEU A 69 -4.06 3.81 5.83
C LEU A 69 -5.38 3.52 6.55
N LEU A 70 -5.43 2.46 7.35
CA LEU A 70 -6.63 2.10 8.11
C LEU A 70 -7.05 3.21 9.08
N ALA A 71 -6.08 3.83 9.78
CA ALA A 71 -6.34 4.96 10.67
C ALA A 71 -6.79 6.23 9.93
N SER A 72 -6.33 6.47 8.70
CA SER A 72 -6.75 7.64 7.92
C SER A 72 -8.20 7.52 7.44
N GLN A 73 -8.68 6.30 7.19
CA GLN A 73 -10.08 6.04 6.85
C GLN A 73 -11.03 6.37 8.01
N GLU A 74 -10.61 6.16 9.25
CA GLU A 74 -11.37 6.56 10.44
C GLU A 74 -11.48 8.08 10.57
N ARG A 75 -10.42 8.83 10.21
CA ARG A 75 -10.42 10.30 10.24
C ARG A 75 -11.23 10.96 9.11
N GLN A 76 -11.54 10.22 8.06
CA GLN A 76 -12.31 10.71 6.90
C GLN A 76 -13.82 10.42 7.03
N ARG A 77 -14.29 9.93 8.18
CA ARG A 77 -15.73 9.74 8.43
C ARG A 77 -16.38 11.12 8.65
N PRO A 78 -17.40 11.50 7.85
CA PRO A 78 -18.09 12.78 7.98
C PRO A 78 -18.89 12.89 9.28
#